data_AF-A0A6P8AW91-F1
#
_entry.id   AF-A0A6P8AW91-F1
#
_cell.length_a   1.000
_cell.length_b   1.000
_cell.length_c   1.000
_cell.angle_alpha   90.00
_cell.angle_beta   90.00
_cell.angle_gamma   90.00
#
_symmetry.space_group_name_H-M   'P 1'
#
loop_
_entity.id
_entity.type
_entity.pdbx_description
1 polymer ?
#
loop_
_entity_poly.entity_id
_entity_poly.type
_entity_poly.pdbx_seq_one_letter_code
_entity_poly.pdbx_strand_id
1 'polypeptide(L)'
;MTDSFSIYAELLPNIRQVSVVASLPSPCETSTRALLLSDGSRIHVTHRDDSRLLELPAAVVQGGGGGSAILPLKPAADNRCKLTWRFPLGLASSSSAAPKGITAPTGSSVPWEAVNIAAGSTVRCGGCDAVLVPGDSIMEWKDLPSANWAEMMEFWHCHKPDDHAGQDGHRHDGHDQDNHRVKAGDKADEQTLARRGYGANSSIQARRGVGFVDLMTFLFAEDDCRGVEIPSRENIDDSNSARFLPVKCSECHTKIGHFSIRSPAVMLYKWQLRVDDSKTKSGKPPSAVQCLAASLLANVARSGSSKSLITPMTGFLSGKDHEAKKRGRSLHTWVLNSTISYTSTRGNTTKTPAIKLLFKVISDEEADKMLESFSSDVQDVSLPEDALEYVVDALERSNKILPASDRNFQGWTVGLSDRWGSG
;
A
#
# COMPACT_ATOMS: atom_id res chain seq x y z
N MET A 1 -32.63 0.48 13.00
CA MET A 1 -31.64 1.20 13.84
C MET A 1 -31.57 2.63 13.33
N THR A 2 -31.90 3.61 14.15
CA THR A 2 -31.72 5.03 13.82
C THR A 2 -30.23 5.31 13.72
N ASP A 3 -29.76 5.79 12.56
CA ASP A 3 -28.36 6.21 12.41
C ASP A 3 -28.09 7.37 13.37
N SER A 4 -26.98 7.32 14.10
CA SER A 4 -26.51 8.43 14.95
C SER A 4 -26.22 9.68 14.10
N PHE A 5 -26.47 10.89 14.63
CA PHE A 5 -26.17 12.12 13.90
C PHE A 5 -24.69 12.19 13.51
N SER A 6 -24.40 12.14 12.21
CA SER A 6 -23.03 12.20 11.69
C SER A 6 -22.93 12.89 10.34
N ILE A 7 -21.77 13.49 10.09
CA ILE A 7 -21.40 14.06 8.80
C ILE A 7 -20.18 13.30 8.27
N TYR A 8 -20.21 12.93 7.00
CA TYR A 8 -19.10 12.37 6.25
C TYR A 8 -18.88 13.22 5.00
N ALA A 9 -17.64 13.57 4.71
CA ALA A 9 -17.28 14.29 3.50
C ALA A 9 -16.10 13.59 2.81
N GLU A 10 -16.14 13.52 1.49
CA GLU A 10 -15.04 12.99 0.69
C GLU A 10 -14.75 13.85 -0.53
N LEU A 11 -13.46 14.03 -0.78
CA LEU A 11 -12.91 14.62 -1.98
C LEU A 11 -12.71 13.52 -3.02
N LEU A 12 -13.26 13.76 -4.21
CA LEU A 12 -13.06 12.97 -5.42
C LEU A 12 -12.25 13.83 -6.41
N PRO A 13 -10.91 13.74 -6.40
CA PRO A 13 -10.04 14.64 -7.17
C PRO A 13 -10.27 14.56 -8.68
N ASN A 14 -10.51 13.35 -9.20
CA ASN A 14 -10.65 13.09 -10.64
C ASN A 14 -11.87 13.81 -11.25
N ILE A 15 -12.94 14.00 -10.46
CA ILE A 15 -14.13 14.76 -10.88
C ILE A 15 -14.21 16.14 -10.21
N ARG A 16 -13.14 16.55 -9.52
CA ARG A 16 -12.97 17.84 -8.84
C ARG A 16 -14.16 18.22 -7.96
N GLN A 17 -14.62 17.29 -7.14
CA GLN A 17 -15.83 17.44 -6.34
C GLN A 17 -15.60 17.02 -4.89
N VAL A 18 -16.21 17.73 -3.94
CA VAL A 18 -16.42 17.27 -2.57
C VAL A 18 -17.87 16.82 -2.41
N SER A 19 -18.07 15.56 -2.02
CA SER A 19 -19.37 15.00 -1.68
C SER A 19 -19.53 15.02 -0.16
N VAL A 20 -20.65 15.54 0.33
CA VAL A 20 -20.96 15.59 1.76
C VAL A 20 -22.28 14.89 2.01
N VAL A 21 -22.32 14.04 3.02
CA VAL A 21 -23.51 13.33 3.48
C VAL A 21 -23.68 13.58 4.97
N ALA A 22 -24.88 14.01 5.36
CA ALA A 22 -25.28 14.05 6.76
C ALA A 22 -26.37 13.00 7.02
N SER A 23 -26.09 12.09 7.95
CA SER A 23 -27.08 11.15 8.51
C SER A 23 -27.68 11.77 9.77
N LEU A 24 -29.00 11.87 9.82
CA LEU A 24 -29.78 12.44 10.92
C LEU A 24 -30.45 11.31 11.72
N PRO A 25 -30.66 11.50 13.03
CA PRO A 25 -31.34 10.53 13.89
C PRO A 25 -32.85 10.45 13.62
N SER A 26 -33.42 11.48 12.98
CA SER A 26 -34.82 11.57 12.61
C SER A 26 -35.00 12.32 11.28
N PRO A 27 -36.18 12.20 10.63
CA PRO A 27 -36.47 12.91 9.39
C PRO A 27 -36.24 14.41 9.50
N CYS A 28 -35.79 15.02 8.39
CA CYS A 28 -35.62 16.46 8.31
C CYS A 28 -36.92 17.21 8.66
N GLU A 29 -36.79 18.26 9.45
CA GLU A 29 -37.89 19.08 9.97
C GLU A 29 -37.48 20.57 9.99
N THR A 30 -38.34 21.46 10.50
CA THR A 30 -38.13 22.92 10.49
C THR A 30 -36.91 23.39 11.29
N SER A 31 -36.47 22.60 12.28
CA SER A 31 -35.26 22.84 13.07
C SER A 31 -33.97 22.50 12.31
N THR A 32 -34.05 21.70 11.24
CA THR A 32 -32.89 21.28 10.47
C THR A 32 -32.33 22.46 9.68
N ARG A 33 -31.02 22.68 9.78
CA ARG A 33 -30.30 23.73 9.02
C ARG A 33 -28.93 23.20 8.61
N ALA A 34 -28.45 23.64 7.45
CA ALA A 34 -27.11 23.34 6.98
C ALA A 34 -26.47 24.61 6.42
N LEU A 35 -25.26 24.89 6.89
CA LEU A 35 -24.48 26.08 6.55
C LEU A 35 -23.10 25.65 6.06
N LEU A 36 -22.66 26.27 4.96
CA LEU A 36 -21.27 26.23 4.53
C LEU A 36 -20.56 27.45 5.12
N LEU A 37 -19.45 27.26 5.81
CA LEU A 37 -18.72 28.27 6.58
C LEU A 37 -17.28 28.43 6.07
N SER A 38 -16.62 29.50 6.53
CA SER A 38 -15.17 29.72 6.35
C SER A 38 -14.74 29.56 4.88
N ASP A 39 -15.42 30.29 3.99
CA ASP A 39 -15.18 30.26 2.54
C ASP A 39 -15.20 28.86 1.91
N GLY A 40 -16.09 28.00 2.40
CA GLY A 40 -16.26 26.66 1.85
C GLY A 40 -15.28 25.62 2.38
N SER A 41 -14.59 25.91 3.48
CA SER A 41 -13.70 24.93 4.14
C SER A 41 -14.38 24.13 5.24
N ARG A 42 -15.56 24.55 5.72
CA ARG A 42 -16.28 23.89 6.82
C ARG A 42 -17.77 23.77 6.53
N ILE A 43 -18.39 22.72 7.02
CA ILE A 43 -19.86 22.56 7.01
C ILE A 43 -20.38 22.43 8.43
N HIS A 44 -21.47 23.13 8.71
CA HIS A 44 -22.19 23.07 9.98
C HIS A 44 -23.62 22.62 9.73
N VAL A 45 -24.03 21.52 10.35
CA VAL A 45 -25.39 20.99 10.26
C VAL A 45 -26.01 21.00 11.65
N THR A 46 -27.19 21.58 11.77
CA THR A 46 -28.01 21.61 12.98
C THR A 46 -29.26 20.78 12.73
N HIS A 47 -29.64 19.96 13.71
CA HIS A 47 -30.89 19.20 13.69
C HIS A 47 -31.41 19.12 15.13
N ARG A 48 -32.58 19.71 15.38
CA ARG A 48 -33.11 19.92 16.74
C ARG A 48 -32.09 20.70 17.59
N ASP A 49 -31.82 20.21 18.80
CA ASP A 49 -30.89 20.80 19.75
C ASP A 49 -29.44 20.32 19.56
N ASP A 50 -29.18 19.48 18.55
CA ASP A 50 -27.84 18.96 18.27
C ASP A 50 -27.24 19.62 17.01
N SER A 51 -25.94 19.82 17.03
CA SER A 51 -25.20 20.41 15.93
C SER A 51 -23.84 19.76 15.74
N ARG A 52 -23.39 19.71 14.48
CA ARG A 52 -22.14 19.08 14.07
C ARG A 52 -21.42 20.00 13.10
N LEU A 53 -20.16 20.29 13.41
CA LEU A 53 -19.23 21.01 12.56
C LEU A 53 -18.20 20.02 12.00
N LEU A 54 -17.92 20.10 10.71
CA LEU A 54 -16.91 19.27 10.06
C LEU A 54 -16.05 20.10 9.11
N GLU A 55 -14.73 19.92 9.17
CA GLU A 55 -13.81 20.45 8.17
C GLU A 55 -13.91 19.63 6.88
N LEU A 56 -14.03 20.30 5.74
CA LEU A 56 -14.11 19.63 4.45
C LEU A 56 -12.71 19.18 3.98
N PRO A 57 -12.59 18.06 3.26
CA PRO A 57 -11.31 17.56 2.76
C PRO A 57 -10.65 18.46 1.70
N ALA A 58 -11.38 19.46 1.20
CA ALA A 58 -10.89 20.58 0.40
C ALA A 58 -11.89 21.74 0.45
N ALA A 59 -11.42 22.96 0.19
CA ALA A 59 -12.30 24.13 0.07
C ALA A 59 -13.16 24.04 -1.20
N VAL A 60 -14.43 24.42 -1.08
CA VAL A 60 -15.43 24.29 -2.15
C VAL A 60 -16.02 25.63 -2.55
N VAL A 61 -16.52 25.72 -3.80
CA VAL A 61 -17.23 26.92 -4.26
C VAL A 61 -18.74 26.73 -4.08
N GLN A 62 -19.38 27.77 -3.55
CA GLN A 62 -20.81 27.97 -3.71
C GLN A 62 -21.03 29.35 -4.34
N GLY A 63 -21.96 29.48 -5.28
CA GLY A 63 -22.13 30.65 -6.16
C GLY A 63 -22.61 31.95 -5.51
N GLY A 64 -22.12 32.32 -4.33
CA GLY A 64 -22.41 33.58 -3.63
C GLY A 64 -21.18 34.03 -2.82
N GLY A 65 -20.81 35.30 -2.95
CA GLY A 65 -19.53 35.83 -2.48
C GLY A 65 -19.23 35.63 -0.98
N GLY A 66 -18.02 35.17 -0.69
CA GLY A 66 -17.19 35.45 0.50
C GLY A 66 -17.77 35.28 1.92
N GLY A 67 -18.85 34.52 2.12
CA GLY A 67 -19.50 34.41 3.43
C GLY A 67 -20.15 33.04 3.70
N SER A 68 -20.78 32.93 4.88
CA SER A 68 -21.58 31.75 5.24
C SER A 68 -22.75 31.59 4.26
N ALA A 69 -22.87 30.41 3.64
CA ALA A 69 -23.94 30.12 2.69
C ALA A 69 -24.93 29.11 3.27
N ILE A 70 -26.23 29.40 3.17
CA ILE A 70 -27.29 28.46 3.54
C ILE A 70 -27.39 27.39 2.46
N LEU A 71 -27.35 26.12 2.87
CA LEU A 71 -27.44 24.99 1.97
C LEU A 71 -28.90 24.56 1.78
N PRO A 72 -29.33 24.24 0.55
CA PRO A 72 -30.66 23.69 0.34
C PRO A 72 -30.77 22.32 1.02
N LEU A 73 -31.86 22.12 1.76
CA LEU A 73 -32.17 20.85 2.38
C LEU A 73 -32.93 20.01 1.35
N LYS A 74 -32.26 19.00 0.79
CA LYS A 74 -32.87 18.00 -0.09
C LYS A 74 -32.76 16.63 0.59
N PRO A 75 -33.73 16.27 1.47
CA PRO A 75 -33.74 14.97 2.13
C PRO A 75 -33.92 13.84 1.11
N ALA A 76 -33.29 12.70 1.36
CA ALA A 76 -33.49 11.50 0.57
C ALA A 76 -34.97 11.05 0.62
N ALA A 77 -35.49 10.56 -0.51
CA ALA A 77 -36.92 10.24 -0.67
C ALA A 77 -37.39 9.04 0.16
N ASP A 78 -36.46 8.15 0.54
CA ASP A 78 -36.71 6.90 1.24
C ASP A 78 -37.07 7.11 2.72
N ASN A 79 -36.22 7.80 3.48
CA ASN A 79 -36.37 7.97 4.93
C ASN A 79 -36.29 9.43 5.41
N ARG A 80 -35.90 10.36 4.51
CA ARG A 80 -35.67 11.79 4.80
C ARG A 80 -34.70 12.07 5.97
N CYS A 81 -33.99 11.07 6.47
CA CYS A 81 -32.96 11.18 7.50
C CYS A 81 -31.58 11.40 6.90
N LYS A 82 -31.45 11.45 5.57
CA LYS A 82 -30.19 11.66 4.87
C LYS A 82 -30.25 12.95 4.06
N LEU A 83 -29.24 13.79 4.23
CA LEU A 83 -28.98 14.97 3.38
C LEU A 83 -27.70 14.74 2.58
N THR A 84 -27.67 15.21 1.34
CA THR A 84 -26.51 15.03 0.46
C THR A 84 -26.25 16.30 -0.33
N TRP A 85 -24.99 16.72 -0.33
CA TRP A 85 -24.50 17.86 -1.10
C TRP A 85 -23.29 17.45 -1.94
N ARG A 86 -23.17 18.07 -3.11
CA ARG A 86 -22.06 17.88 -4.03
C ARG A 86 -21.56 19.26 -4.41
N PHE A 87 -20.32 19.55 -4.07
CA PHE A 87 -19.73 20.86 -4.28
C PHE A 87 -18.55 20.77 -5.25
N PRO A 88 -18.45 21.67 -6.24
CA PRO A 88 -17.26 21.80 -7.06
C PRO A 88 -16.09 22.35 -6.23
N LEU A 89 -14.87 21.92 -6.55
CA LEU A 89 -13.65 22.43 -5.91
C LEU A 89 -13.40 23.91 -6.16
N GLY A 90 -12.88 24.60 -5.14
CA GLY A 90 -12.34 25.96 -5.22
C GLY A 90 -11.29 26.15 -6.32
N LEU A 91 -11.36 27.25 -7.09
CA LEU A 91 -10.30 27.65 -8.03
C LEU A 91 -8.96 27.87 -7.31
N ALA A 92 -8.96 28.37 -6.07
CA ALA A 92 -7.75 28.51 -5.26
C ALA A 92 -7.12 27.16 -4.86
N SER A 93 -7.91 26.08 -4.79
CA SER A 93 -7.44 24.71 -4.53
C SER A 93 -7.09 23.95 -5.82
N SER A 94 -7.27 24.56 -6.99
CA SER A 94 -6.98 23.95 -8.29
C SER A 94 -5.51 24.04 -8.70
N SER A 95 -4.75 24.97 -8.11
CA SER A 95 -3.30 25.11 -8.34
C SER A 95 -2.48 23.96 -7.75
N SER A 96 -3.03 23.21 -6.78
CA SER A 96 -2.43 21.97 -6.26
C SER A 96 -3.02 20.70 -6.89
N ALA A 97 -3.99 20.82 -7.81
CA ALA A 97 -4.77 19.70 -8.35
C ALA A 97 -4.83 19.68 -9.89
N ALA A 98 -3.84 20.27 -10.56
CA ALA A 98 -3.59 19.94 -11.96
C ALA A 98 -3.24 18.43 -12.05
N PRO A 99 -3.72 17.70 -13.08
CA PRO A 99 -3.18 16.38 -13.40
C PRO A 99 -1.77 16.58 -13.95
N LYS A 100 -0.81 16.86 -13.07
CA LYS A 100 0.60 16.75 -13.41
C LYS A 100 0.86 15.27 -13.60
N GLY A 101 1.22 14.86 -14.81
CA GLY A 101 1.70 13.51 -15.05
C GLY A 101 2.77 13.15 -14.01
N ILE A 102 2.61 12.01 -13.34
CA ILE A 102 3.60 11.23 -12.57
C ILE A 102 4.47 12.03 -11.56
N THR A 103 4.17 13.29 -11.27
CA THR A 103 4.91 14.10 -10.29
C THR A 103 4.04 14.22 -9.05
N ALA A 104 4.53 13.57 -8.00
CA ALA A 104 3.85 13.32 -6.74
C ALA A 104 3.17 14.57 -6.16
N PRO A 105 2.04 14.40 -5.44
CA PRO A 105 1.57 15.44 -4.54
C PRO A 105 2.70 15.77 -3.54
N THR A 106 2.70 16.98 -2.98
CA THR A 106 3.60 17.36 -1.89
C THR A 106 3.48 16.34 -0.75
N GLY A 107 4.45 15.44 -0.67
CA GLY A 107 4.48 14.28 0.23
C GLY A 107 4.37 12.94 -0.51
N SER A 108 5.37 12.08 -0.33
CA SER A 108 5.35 10.72 -0.88
C SER A 108 4.18 9.93 -0.29
N SER A 109 3.42 9.25 -1.15
CA SER A 109 2.36 8.33 -0.70
C SER A 109 2.84 6.92 -0.44
N VAL A 110 4.15 6.69 -0.57
CA VAL A 110 4.80 5.41 -0.29
C VAL A 110 5.47 5.51 1.08
N PRO A 111 5.19 4.59 2.01
CA PRO A 111 5.89 4.55 3.29
C PRO A 111 7.39 4.40 3.10
N TRP A 112 8.18 5.32 3.67
CA TRP A 112 9.64 5.22 3.77
C TRP A 112 10.35 4.73 2.49
N GLU A 113 10.34 5.56 1.45
CA GLU A 113 11.17 5.34 0.25
C GLU A 113 12.65 5.54 0.58
N ALA A 114 13.53 4.81 -0.11
CA ALA A 114 14.97 4.85 0.13
C ALA A 114 15.55 6.28 0.01
N VAL A 115 15.06 7.08 -0.95
CA VAL A 115 15.51 8.47 -1.14
C VAL A 115 15.25 9.36 0.09
N ASN A 116 14.30 8.98 0.94
CA ASN A 116 13.91 9.72 2.13
C ASN A 116 14.58 9.17 3.41
N ILE A 117 15.52 8.23 3.29
CA ILE A 117 16.25 7.65 4.42
C ILE A 117 17.74 7.99 4.25
N ALA A 118 18.32 8.69 5.23
CA ALA A 118 19.72 9.06 5.17
C ALA A 118 20.64 7.83 5.35
N ALA A 119 21.79 7.86 4.67
CA ALA A 119 22.89 6.95 4.99
C ALA A 119 23.27 7.08 6.47
N GLY A 120 23.50 5.95 7.15
CA GLY A 120 23.75 5.95 8.59
C GLY A 120 22.49 5.93 9.46
N SER A 121 21.28 5.87 8.89
CA SER A 121 20.05 5.79 9.68
C SER A 121 19.95 4.47 10.45
N THR A 122 19.55 4.54 11.72
CA THR A 122 19.42 3.37 12.60
C THR A 122 18.00 2.82 12.57
N VAL A 123 17.85 1.51 12.38
CA VAL A 123 16.55 0.84 12.47
C VAL A 123 16.33 0.31 13.88
N ARG A 124 15.22 0.70 14.49
CA ARG A 124 14.83 0.32 15.86
C ARG A 124 13.53 -0.46 15.89
N CYS A 125 13.33 -1.23 16.95
CA CYS A 125 12.06 -1.88 17.23
C CYS A 125 11.00 -0.84 17.56
N GLY A 126 9.84 -0.91 16.91
CA GLY A 126 8.71 -0.02 17.20
C GLY A 126 8.10 -0.19 18.59
N GLY A 127 8.30 -1.36 19.21
CA GLY A 127 7.74 -1.71 20.52
C GLY A 127 8.61 -1.31 21.73
N CYS A 128 9.94 -1.48 21.63
CA CYS A 128 10.85 -1.22 22.76
C CYS A 128 12.03 -0.28 22.43
N ASP A 129 12.10 0.27 21.21
CA ASP A 129 13.17 1.18 20.75
C ASP A 129 14.60 0.59 20.73
N ALA A 130 14.73 -0.73 20.96
CA ALA A 130 15.98 -1.45 20.81
C ALA A 130 16.53 -1.33 19.38
N VAL A 131 17.86 -1.19 19.24
CA VAL A 131 18.54 -1.10 17.95
C VAL A 131 18.54 -2.46 17.28
N LEU A 132 17.85 -2.59 16.14
CA LEU A 132 17.77 -3.82 15.36
C LEU A 132 18.90 -3.87 14.32
N VAL A 133 19.06 -2.77 13.58
CA VAL A 133 20.12 -2.56 12.57
C VAL A 133 20.83 -1.26 12.92
N PRO A 134 22.08 -1.31 13.40
CA PRO A 134 22.87 -0.12 13.70
C PRO A 134 23.10 0.76 12.47
N GLY A 135 23.08 2.08 12.65
CA GLY A 135 23.26 3.02 11.55
C GLY A 135 24.60 2.90 10.82
N ASP A 136 25.68 2.64 11.55
CA ASP A 136 27.03 2.41 10.98
C ASP A 136 27.10 1.17 10.08
N SER A 137 26.16 0.24 10.22
CA SER A 137 26.05 -0.93 9.36
C SER A 137 25.45 -0.61 7.98
N ILE A 138 24.67 0.47 7.81
CA ILE A 138 23.93 0.75 6.56
C ILE A 138 24.29 2.11 5.99
N MET A 139 25.10 2.09 4.93
CA MET A 139 25.61 3.31 4.28
C MET A 139 24.88 3.64 2.97
N GLU A 140 24.07 2.72 2.47
CA GLU A 140 23.32 2.89 1.22
C GLU A 140 21.89 2.35 1.39
N TRP A 141 20.90 3.12 0.95
CA TRP A 141 19.50 2.68 0.88
C TRP A 141 19.06 2.58 -0.57
N LYS A 142 18.36 1.51 -0.92
CA LYS A 142 17.89 1.26 -2.29
C LYS A 142 16.46 0.77 -2.28
N ASP A 143 15.60 1.43 -3.06
CA ASP A 143 14.29 0.87 -3.33
C ASP A 143 14.46 -0.42 -4.15
N LEU A 144 13.81 -1.48 -3.70
CA LEU A 144 13.70 -2.69 -4.49
C LEU A 144 12.82 -2.37 -5.70
N PRO A 145 13.24 -2.71 -6.94
CA PRO A 145 12.25 -2.88 -7.99
C PRO A 145 11.30 -3.95 -7.43
N SER A 146 10.02 -3.59 -7.22
CA SER A 146 9.03 -4.42 -6.50
C SER A 146 9.25 -5.90 -6.79
N ALA A 147 9.25 -6.81 -5.81
CA ALA A 147 9.71 -8.21 -5.99
C ALA A 147 9.25 -8.91 -7.30
N ASN A 148 8.08 -8.58 -7.85
CA ASN A 148 7.59 -9.04 -9.15
C ASN A 148 8.27 -8.45 -10.42
N TRP A 149 9.13 -7.43 -10.32
CA TRP A 149 9.93 -6.92 -11.43
C TRP A 149 11.05 -7.91 -11.79
N ALA A 150 11.60 -8.61 -10.78
CA ALA A 150 12.54 -9.70 -11.03
C ALA A 150 11.84 -10.85 -11.76
N GLU A 151 10.59 -11.17 -11.40
CA GLU A 151 9.75 -12.14 -12.13
C GLU A 151 9.39 -11.63 -13.54
N MET A 152 9.14 -10.33 -13.73
CA MET A 152 8.88 -9.73 -15.05
C MET A 152 10.10 -9.75 -15.99
N MET A 153 11.31 -9.79 -15.44
CA MET A 153 12.55 -9.97 -16.22
C MET A 153 12.70 -11.41 -16.73
N GLU A 154 12.15 -12.43 -16.06
CA GLU A 154 12.12 -13.81 -16.59
C GLU A 154 11.33 -13.89 -17.90
N PHE A 155 10.26 -13.10 -18.06
CA PHE A 155 9.45 -13.03 -19.27
C PHE A 155 10.07 -12.20 -20.41
N TRP A 156 11.14 -11.43 -20.15
CA TRP A 156 11.77 -10.57 -21.15
C TRP A 156 12.97 -11.18 -21.86
N HIS A 157 13.20 -12.48 -21.67
CA HIS A 157 14.10 -13.23 -22.53
C HIS A 157 13.38 -13.52 -23.85
N CYS A 158 13.40 -12.53 -24.75
CA CYS A 158 13.24 -12.83 -26.18
C CYS A 158 14.19 -13.99 -26.46
N HIS A 159 13.64 -15.12 -26.92
CA HIS A 159 14.40 -16.28 -27.38
C HIS A 159 15.68 -15.79 -28.03
N LYS A 160 16.82 -16.08 -27.40
CA LYS A 160 18.11 -15.90 -28.04
C LYS A 160 17.98 -16.65 -29.35
N PRO A 161 18.11 -16.01 -30.53
CA PRO A 161 18.08 -16.76 -31.78
C PRO A 161 19.09 -17.89 -31.61
N ASP A 162 18.64 -19.12 -31.81
CA ASP A 162 19.53 -20.27 -31.72
C ASP A 162 20.73 -19.96 -32.60
N ASP A 163 21.91 -19.91 -31.99
CA ASP A 163 23.16 -20.00 -32.72
C ASP A 163 23.25 -21.44 -33.24
N HIS A 164 22.36 -21.84 -34.14
CA HIS A 164 22.54 -22.97 -35.05
C HIS A 164 23.56 -22.56 -36.11
N ALA A 165 24.76 -22.18 -35.65
CA ALA A 165 25.94 -22.24 -36.47
C ALA A 165 26.36 -23.72 -36.53
N GLY A 166 25.86 -24.42 -37.53
CA GLY A 166 26.51 -25.64 -38.00
C GLY A 166 25.57 -26.75 -38.43
N GLN A 167 24.95 -26.60 -39.60
CA GLN A 167 25.08 -27.52 -40.74
C GLN A 167 23.99 -27.20 -41.76
N ASP A 168 24.30 -26.29 -42.69
CA ASP A 168 23.71 -26.32 -44.03
C ASP A 168 24.76 -25.75 -44.99
N GLY A 169 25.31 -26.62 -45.81
CA GLY A 169 26.41 -26.32 -46.71
C GLY A 169 25.93 -25.65 -47.97
N HIS A 170 26.37 -24.42 -48.21
CA HIS A 170 26.51 -23.89 -49.57
C HIS A 170 27.81 -23.08 -49.67
N ARG A 171 28.72 -23.60 -50.51
CA ARG A 171 29.97 -22.98 -50.93
C ARG A 171 29.67 -21.73 -51.74
N HIS A 172 30.28 -20.61 -51.40
CA HIS A 172 30.58 -19.55 -52.36
C HIS A 172 32.01 -19.05 -52.17
N ASP A 173 32.75 -19.13 -53.27
CA ASP A 173 34.16 -18.78 -53.43
C ASP A 173 34.43 -17.27 -53.32
N GLY A 174 35.63 -16.96 -52.80
CA GLY A 174 36.56 -15.89 -53.18
C GLY A 174 36.06 -14.44 -53.41
N HIS A 175 36.55 -13.49 -52.62
CA HIS A 175 37.60 -12.52 -53.03
C HIS A 175 37.79 -11.39 -51.99
N ASP A 176 39.07 -11.10 -51.74
CA ASP A 176 39.76 -9.85 -51.41
C ASP A 176 39.20 -8.76 -50.47
N GLN A 177 40.08 -8.42 -49.50
CA GLN A 177 40.51 -7.09 -49.04
C GLN A 177 39.55 -5.90 -49.27
N ASP A 178 39.02 -5.29 -48.20
CA ASP A 178 39.66 -4.14 -47.54
C ASP A 178 38.75 -3.44 -46.51
N ASN A 179 39.38 -3.10 -45.39
CA ASN A 179 39.26 -1.87 -44.59
C ASN A 179 37.94 -1.46 -43.87
N HIS A 180 38.15 -0.93 -42.66
CA HIS A 180 37.24 -0.22 -41.76
C HIS A 180 36.10 -0.98 -41.08
N ARG A 181 36.29 -1.32 -39.80
CA ARG A 181 35.16 -1.25 -38.85
C ARG A 181 35.61 -0.88 -37.44
N VAL A 182 35.13 0.28 -37.02
CA VAL A 182 34.98 0.78 -35.65
C VAL A 182 34.73 -0.38 -34.69
N LYS A 183 35.55 -0.52 -33.64
CA LYS A 183 35.25 -1.38 -32.47
C LYS A 183 34.02 -0.81 -31.77
N ALA A 184 32.84 -1.20 -32.24
CA ALA A 184 31.56 -0.91 -31.63
C ALA A 184 31.22 -2.02 -30.64
N GLY A 185 30.98 -1.61 -29.39
CA GLY A 185 30.28 -2.39 -28.38
C GLY A 185 31.16 -3.29 -27.53
N ASP A 186 31.79 -2.70 -26.51
CA ASP A 186 32.04 -3.42 -25.26
C ASP A 186 30.70 -4.00 -24.81
N LYS A 187 30.53 -5.32 -24.96
CA LYS A 187 29.43 -6.04 -24.36
C LYS A 187 29.65 -5.95 -22.85
N ALA A 188 28.73 -5.29 -22.15
CA ALA A 188 28.77 -5.24 -20.70
C ALA A 188 28.81 -6.68 -20.17
N ASP A 189 29.86 -6.99 -19.41
CA ASP A 189 30.07 -8.29 -18.79
C ASP A 189 28.82 -8.72 -17.99
N GLU A 190 28.47 -10.01 -18.04
CA GLU A 190 27.30 -10.59 -17.41
C GLU A 190 27.27 -10.32 -15.90
N GLN A 191 28.45 -10.29 -15.28
CA GLN A 191 28.63 -9.92 -13.87
C GLN A 191 28.31 -8.43 -13.61
N THR A 192 28.55 -7.56 -14.59
CA THR A 192 28.23 -6.12 -14.52
C THR A 192 26.73 -5.89 -14.71
N LEU A 193 26.06 -6.68 -15.56
CA LEU A 193 24.61 -6.65 -15.74
C LEU A 193 23.86 -7.23 -14.52
N ALA A 194 24.37 -8.31 -13.92
CA ALA A 194 23.83 -8.89 -12.69
C ALA A 194 23.96 -7.94 -11.49
N ARG A 195 25.10 -7.24 -11.34
CA ARG A 195 25.28 -6.19 -10.30
C ARG A 195 24.32 -5.01 -10.48
N ARG A 196 23.79 -4.81 -11.67
CA ARG A 196 22.79 -3.77 -12.01
C ARG A 196 21.35 -4.30 -11.98
N GLY A 197 21.13 -5.60 -11.71
CA GLY A 197 19.80 -6.21 -11.64
C GLY A 197 19.15 -6.52 -13.00
N TYR A 198 19.94 -6.64 -14.07
CA TYR A 198 19.46 -6.85 -15.44
C TYR A 198 19.80 -8.22 -16.04
N GLY A 199 20.04 -9.26 -15.21
CA GLY A 199 20.38 -10.61 -15.67
C GLY A 199 19.24 -11.61 -15.48
N ALA A 200 19.11 -12.60 -16.36
CA ALA A 200 18.15 -13.70 -16.28
C ALA A 200 18.14 -14.44 -14.94
N ASN A 201 19.31 -14.49 -14.29
CA ASN A 201 19.55 -15.12 -13.00
C ASN A 201 19.75 -14.11 -11.86
N SER A 202 19.38 -12.83 -12.06
CA SER A 202 19.57 -11.80 -11.03
C SER A 202 18.49 -11.88 -9.95
N SER A 203 18.66 -12.83 -9.03
CA SER A 203 17.96 -12.79 -7.75
C SER A 203 18.43 -11.57 -6.96
N ILE A 204 17.49 -10.80 -6.41
CA ILE A 204 17.83 -9.74 -5.47
C ILE A 204 18.38 -10.42 -4.21
N GLN A 205 19.69 -10.29 -4.00
CA GLN A 205 20.38 -10.80 -2.83
C GLN A 205 20.64 -9.68 -1.83
N ALA A 206 20.49 -10.00 -0.55
CA ALA A 206 20.88 -9.12 0.52
C ALA A 206 22.38 -8.77 0.41
N ARG A 207 22.72 -7.52 0.65
CA ARG A 207 24.10 -7.03 0.58
C ARG A 207 24.45 -6.33 1.88
N ARG A 208 25.57 -6.74 2.48
CA ARG A 208 26.14 -6.03 3.64
C ARG A 208 26.30 -4.55 3.31
N GLY A 209 25.95 -3.68 4.24
CA GLY A 209 26.06 -2.23 4.03
C GLY A 209 24.86 -1.57 3.34
N VAL A 210 23.88 -2.36 2.87
CA VAL A 210 22.78 -1.87 2.02
C VAL A 210 21.42 -2.23 2.64
N GLY A 211 20.62 -1.22 2.91
CA GLY A 211 19.22 -1.36 3.31
C GLY A 211 18.32 -1.32 2.08
N PHE A 212 17.77 -2.46 1.70
CA PHE A 212 16.82 -2.54 0.61
C PHE A 212 15.40 -2.20 1.10
N VAL A 213 14.65 -1.46 0.31
CA VAL A 213 13.35 -0.88 0.69
C VAL A 213 12.26 -1.40 -0.22
N ASP A 214 11.31 -2.13 0.34
CA ASP A 214 10.07 -2.57 -0.32
C ASP A 214 8.86 -1.80 0.23
N LEU A 215 7.69 -1.90 -0.39
CA LEU A 215 6.45 -1.25 0.05
C LEU A 215 6.01 -1.71 1.45
N MET A 216 6.27 -2.97 1.81
CA MET A 216 5.86 -3.55 3.09
C MET A 216 7.03 -3.73 4.06
N THR A 217 8.24 -3.92 3.55
CA THR A 217 9.39 -4.39 4.33
C THR A 217 10.66 -3.61 4.05
N PHE A 218 11.62 -3.72 4.96
CA PHE A 218 13.03 -3.53 4.65
C PHE A 218 13.73 -4.87 4.57
N LEU A 219 14.70 -5.00 3.68
CA LEU A 219 15.50 -6.19 3.48
C LEU A 219 16.97 -5.89 3.80
N PHE A 220 17.56 -6.70 4.67
CA PHE A 220 18.94 -6.57 5.14
C PHE A 220 19.72 -7.87 5.01
N ALA A 221 21.05 -7.76 4.95
CA ALA A 221 21.92 -8.90 5.23
C ALA A 221 21.82 -9.27 6.72
N GLU A 222 21.91 -10.56 7.01
CA GLU A 222 21.84 -11.06 8.38
C GLU A 222 22.91 -10.45 9.28
N ASP A 223 24.13 -10.28 8.76
CA ASP A 223 25.27 -9.71 9.49
C ASP A 223 25.08 -8.25 9.91
N ASP A 224 24.20 -7.51 9.22
CA ASP A 224 23.91 -6.11 9.57
C ASP A 224 22.88 -6.03 10.72
N CYS A 225 22.16 -7.12 11.02
CA CYS A 225 21.10 -7.18 12.01
C CYS A 225 21.63 -7.65 13.37
N ARG A 226 21.89 -6.72 14.30
CA ARG A 226 22.48 -7.04 15.62
C ARG A 226 21.47 -7.24 16.75
N GLY A 227 20.26 -6.67 16.63
CA GLY A 227 19.21 -6.72 17.66
C GLY A 227 18.06 -7.66 17.33
N VAL A 228 18.30 -8.67 16.51
CA VAL A 228 17.28 -9.62 16.05
C VAL A 228 17.59 -11.05 16.50
N GLU A 229 16.54 -11.82 16.74
CA GLU A 229 16.60 -13.25 17.04
C GLU A 229 16.01 -14.02 15.87
N ILE A 230 16.78 -14.97 15.34
CA ILE A 230 16.38 -15.87 14.24
C ILE A 230 16.54 -17.32 14.75
N PRO A 231 15.50 -18.17 14.64
CA PRO A 231 15.59 -19.58 15.03
C PRO A 231 16.72 -20.33 14.31
N SER A 232 17.34 -21.31 15.01
CA SER A 232 18.38 -22.16 14.43
C SER A 232 17.88 -22.92 13.19
N ARG A 233 18.75 -23.04 12.19
CA ARG A 233 18.51 -23.75 10.93
C ARG A 233 18.82 -25.24 11.01
N GLU A 234 19.42 -25.70 12.11
CA GLU A 234 19.96 -27.07 12.24
C GLU A 234 18.90 -28.17 12.25
N ASN A 235 17.62 -27.83 12.46
CA ASN A 235 16.49 -28.76 12.43
C ASN A 235 15.63 -28.65 11.15
N ILE A 236 16.11 -27.96 10.12
CA ILE A 236 15.42 -27.85 8.83
C ILE A 236 15.83 -29.06 7.99
N ASP A 237 15.02 -30.10 8.03
CA ASP A 237 15.17 -31.27 7.16
C ASP A 237 14.97 -30.85 5.67
N ASP A 238 15.70 -31.44 4.72
CA ASP A 238 15.54 -31.14 3.27
C ASP A 238 14.12 -31.47 2.75
N SER A 239 13.36 -32.24 3.53
CA SER A 239 11.94 -32.55 3.32
C SER A 239 10.97 -31.43 3.73
N ASN A 240 11.41 -30.43 4.50
CA ASN A 240 10.51 -29.43 5.07
C ASN A 240 10.15 -28.36 4.03
N SER A 241 8.85 -28.13 3.82
CA SER A 241 8.31 -27.08 2.94
C SER A 241 8.53 -25.65 3.45
N ALA A 242 9.26 -25.48 4.54
CA ALA A 242 9.45 -24.20 5.20
C ALA A 242 10.36 -23.27 4.37
N ARG A 243 9.83 -22.08 4.11
CA ARG A 243 10.46 -21.02 3.33
C ARG A 243 10.92 -19.87 4.22
N PHE A 244 10.31 -19.71 5.39
CA PHE A 244 10.51 -18.57 6.27
C PHE A 244 10.74 -18.95 7.73
N LEU A 245 11.59 -18.18 8.41
CA LEU A 245 11.77 -18.22 9.86
C LEU A 245 11.23 -16.93 10.47
N PRO A 246 10.48 -16.95 11.58
CA PRO A 246 10.06 -15.72 12.23
C PRO A 246 11.27 -14.98 12.80
N VAL A 247 11.35 -13.67 12.56
CA VAL A 247 12.39 -12.80 13.14
C VAL A 247 11.76 -12.00 14.28
N LYS A 248 12.38 -12.05 15.45
CA LYS A 248 11.93 -11.35 16.66
C LYS A 248 12.94 -10.31 17.10
N CYS A 249 12.51 -9.31 17.84
CA CYS A 249 13.43 -8.41 18.54
C CYS A 249 14.12 -9.17 19.68
N SER A 250 15.44 -9.04 19.83
CA SER A 250 16.20 -9.71 20.89
C SER A 250 15.85 -9.24 22.31
N GLU A 251 15.31 -8.01 22.45
CA GLU A 251 15.02 -7.41 23.76
C GLU A 251 13.58 -7.68 24.24
N CYS A 252 12.58 -7.52 23.35
CA CYS A 252 11.17 -7.65 23.72
C CYS A 252 10.47 -8.88 23.12
N HIS A 253 11.17 -9.67 22.32
CA HIS A 253 10.68 -10.87 21.64
C HIS A 253 9.46 -10.69 20.72
N THR A 254 9.03 -9.45 20.46
CA THR A 254 8.00 -9.14 19.47
C THR A 254 8.44 -9.60 18.08
N LYS A 255 7.54 -10.26 17.34
CA LYS A 255 7.76 -10.60 15.93
C LYS A 255 7.80 -9.32 15.10
N ILE A 256 8.95 -9.06 14.49
CA ILE A 256 9.24 -7.84 13.72
C ILE A 256 9.43 -8.11 12.22
N GLY A 257 9.55 -9.38 11.84
CA GLY A 257 9.89 -9.74 10.48
C GLY A 257 9.91 -11.25 10.23
N HIS A 258 10.56 -11.61 9.14
CA HIS A 258 10.88 -12.98 8.78
C HIS A 258 12.22 -13.06 8.06
N PHE A 259 12.86 -14.21 8.13
CA PHE A 259 14.06 -14.54 7.39
C PHE A 259 13.71 -15.51 6.28
N SER A 260 14.13 -15.23 5.05
CA SER A 260 13.90 -16.11 3.90
C SER A 260 15.04 -17.11 3.77
N ILE A 261 14.71 -18.41 3.76
CA ILE A 261 15.70 -19.49 3.63
C ILE A 261 16.22 -19.59 2.19
N ARG A 262 15.34 -19.38 1.20
CA ARG A 262 15.68 -19.51 -0.23
C ARG A 262 16.52 -18.35 -0.76
N SER A 263 16.29 -17.14 -0.24
CA SER A 263 17.13 -15.98 -0.49
C SER A 263 17.55 -15.43 0.88
N PRO A 264 18.70 -15.88 1.42
CA PRO A 264 19.16 -15.52 2.76
C PRO A 264 19.14 -14.01 3.01
N ALA A 265 18.09 -13.55 3.67
CA ALA A 265 17.83 -12.14 3.91
C ALA A 265 16.87 -11.96 5.08
N VAL A 266 17.12 -10.94 5.89
CA VAL A 266 16.24 -10.53 6.99
C VAL A 266 15.26 -9.49 6.46
N MET A 267 13.97 -9.81 6.45
CA MET A 267 12.88 -8.92 6.04
C MET A 267 12.12 -8.40 7.25
N LEU A 268 12.25 -7.12 7.56
CA LEU A 268 11.60 -6.46 8.70
C LEU A 268 10.37 -5.67 8.25
N TYR A 269 9.23 -5.85 8.91
CA TYR A 269 7.97 -5.19 8.53
C TYR A 269 7.97 -3.72 8.93
N LYS A 270 7.69 -2.81 7.98
CA LYS A 270 7.79 -1.36 8.23
C LYS A 270 6.95 -0.89 9.43
N TRP A 271 5.78 -1.48 9.65
CA TRP A 271 4.89 -1.14 10.76
C TRP A 271 5.35 -1.61 12.14
N GLN A 272 6.42 -2.40 12.21
CA GLN A 272 7.02 -2.89 13.46
C GLN A 272 8.31 -2.14 13.83
N LEU A 273 8.66 -1.06 13.13
CA LEU A 273 9.98 -0.42 13.20
C LEU A 273 9.89 1.07 13.53
N ARG A 274 11.04 1.68 13.79
CA ARG A 274 11.31 3.11 13.69
C ARG A 274 12.64 3.30 12.97
N VAL A 275 12.81 4.40 12.25
CA VAL A 275 14.04 4.68 11.48
C VAL A 275 14.59 6.03 11.92
N ASP A 276 15.62 6.05 12.75
CA ASP A 276 16.19 7.31 13.23
C ASP A 276 17.26 7.80 12.26
N ASP A 277 17.06 8.99 11.72
CA ASP A 277 18.13 9.74 11.04
C ASP A 277 18.95 10.49 12.11
N SER A 278 20.26 10.53 11.92
CA SER A 278 21.21 11.40 12.64
C SER A 278 20.76 12.86 12.78
N LYS A 279 19.90 13.38 11.90
CA LYS A 279 19.45 14.79 11.87
C LYS A 279 18.00 15.01 12.33
N THR A 280 17.15 13.98 12.30
CA THR A 280 15.72 14.09 12.63
C THR A 280 15.20 12.80 13.25
N LYS A 281 14.45 12.91 14.34
CA LYS A 281 13.66 11.77 14.83
C LYS A 281 12.59 11.46 13.79
N SER A 282 12.50 10.20 13.35
CA SER A 282 11.42 9.80 12.43
C SER A 282 10.05 10.04 13.06
N GLY A 283 9.09 10.37 12.19
CA GLY A 283 7.67 10.37 12.55
C GLY A 283 7.19 8.96 12.95
N LYS A 284 5.91 8.85 13.32
CA LYS A 284 5.29 7.56 13.62
C LYS A 284 5.48 6.58 12.46
N PRO A 285 5.72 5.28 12.73
CA PRO A 285 5.82 4.31 11.65
C PRO A 285 4.52 4.19 10.85
N PRO A 286 4.62 3.77 9.58
CA PRO A 286 3.43 3.44 8.80
C PRO A 286 2.68 2.28 9.44
N SER A 287 1.36 2.26 9.31
CA SER A 287 0.56 1.09 9.68
C SER A 287 0.60 0.02 8.59
N ALA A 288 0.28 -1.22 8.94
CA ALA A 288 0.12 -2.31 7.96
C ALA A 288 -0.93 -1.97 6.88
N VAL A 289 -1.98 -1.23 7.24
CA VAL A 289 -3.01 -0.73 6.31
C VAL A 289 -2.42 0.23 5.29
N GLN A 290 -1.57 1.17 5.74
CA GLN A 290 -0.92 2.15 4.85
C GLN A 290 0.10 1.49 3.92
N CYS A 291 0.88 0.53 4.43
CA CYS A 291 1.78 -0.25 3.60
C CYS A 291 1.00 -1.07 2.57
N LEU A 292 -0.07 -1.75 2.99
CA LEU A 292 -0.93 -2.51 2.07
C LEU A 292 -1.56 -1.60 1.01
N ALA A 293 -2.04 -0.42 1.38
CA ALA A 293 -2.57 0.56 0.43
C ALA A 293 -1.53 0.92 -0.65
N ALA A 294 -0.28 1.14 -0.25
CA ALA A 294 0.81 1.38 -1.20
C ALA A 294 1.06 0.16 -2.11
N SER A 295 1.04 -1.06 -1.56
CA SER A 295 1.17 -2.31 -2.31
C SER A 295 0.06 -2.49 -3.35
N LEU A 296 -1.21 -2.32 -2.94
CA LEU A 296 -2.37 -2.42 -3.84
C LEU A 296 -2.30 -1.38 -4.97
N LEU A 297 -1.96 -0.12 -4.66
CA LEU A 297 -1.81 0.92 -5.67
C LEU A 297 -0.68 0.63 -6.65
N ALA A 298 0.45 0.09 -6.16
CA ALA A 298 1.56 -0.31 -7.00
C ALA A 298 1.17 -1.50 -7.91
N ASN A 299 0.39 -2.46 -7.40
CA ASN A 299 -0.11 -3.58 -8.18
C ASN A 299 -1.07 -3.13 -9.29
N VAL A 300 -1.97 -2.19 -8.99
CA VAL A 300 -2.84 -1.54 -10.00
C VAL A 300 -2.01 -0.86 -11.07
N ALA A 301 -1.00 -0.09 -10.68
CA ALA A 301 -0.15 0.64 -11.63
C ALA A 301 0.68 -0.30 -12.53
N ARG A 302 1.09 -1.47 -12.02
CA ARG A 302 1.91 -2.44 -12.77
C ARG A 302 1.08 -3.37 -13.66
N SER A 303 0.01 -3.97 -13.13
CA SER A 303 -0.76 -5.00 -13.83
C SER A 303 -2.01 -4.46 -14.53
N GLY A 304 -2.47 -3.25 -14.18
CA GLY A 304 -3.77 -2.73 -14.58
C GLY A 304 -4.95 -3.40 -13.88
N SER A 305 -4.72 -4.46 -13.08
CA SER A 305 -5.78 -5.08 -12.29
C SER A 305 -6.08 -4.26 -11.03
N SER A 306 -7.38 -4.05 -10.80
CA SER A 306 -7.88 -3.43 -9.57
C SER A 306 -8.28 -4.42 -8.50
N LYS A 307 -8.17 -5.73 -8.76
CA LYS A 307 -8.51 -6.78 -7.80
C LYS A 307 -7.27 -7.43 -7.22
N SER A 308 -7.31 -7.72 -5.93
CA SER A 308 -6.22 -8.41 -5.25
C SER A 308 -6.76 -9.40 -4.24
N LEU A 309 -6.10 -10.54 -4.14
CA LEU A 309 -6.30 -11.56 -3.13
C LEU A 309 -5.16 -11.41 -2.13
N ILE A 310 -5.53 -11.19 -0.87
CA ILE A 310 -4.57 -11.03 0.20
C ILE A 310 -4.64 -12.28 1.08
N THR A 311 -3.55 -13.02 1.11
CA THR A 311 -3.44 -14.31 1.77
C THR A 311 -2.49 -14.25 2.98
N PRO A 312 -2.71 -15.09 4.01
CA PRO A 312 -1.70 -15.28 5.05
C PRO A 312 -0.41 -15.84 4.44
N MET A 313 0.72 -15.30 4.86
CA MET A 313 2.04 -15.77 4.45
C MET A 313 2.27 -17.19 4.99
N THR A 314 2.40 -18.16 4.08
CA THR A 314 2.59 -19.59 4.41
C THR A 314 4.06 -19.99 4.40
N GLY A 315 4.37 -21.21 4.86
CA GLY A 315 5.73 -21.75 4.83
C GLY A 315 6.64 -21.27 5.97
N PHE A 316 6.08 -20.81 7.09
CA PHE A 316 6.86 -20.63 8.32
C PHE A 316 7.18 -22.00 8.96
N LEU A 317 8.37 -22.17 9.53
CA LEU A 317 8.63 -23.31 10.42
C LEU A 317 7.69 -23.22 11.63
N SER A 318 6.73 -24.15 11.71
CA SER A 318 5.93 -24.34 12.91
C SER A 318 6.65 -25.31 13.84
N GLY A 319 6.85 -24.92 15.10
CA GLY A 319 7.19 -25.87 16.16
C GLY A 319 6.10 -26.93 16.31
N LYS A 320 6.47 -28.11 16.82
CA LYS A 320 5.64 -29.34 16.90
C LYS A 320 4.32 -29.23 17.69
N ASP A 321 3.92 -28.05 18.19
CA ASP A 321 2.78 -27.86 19.10
C ASP A 321 1.70 -26.88 18.59
N HIS A 322 1.34 -26.95 17.31
CA HIS A 322 0.09 -26.35 16.86
C HIS A 322 -0.77 -27.36 16.10
N GLU A 323 -1.57 -28.10 16.87
CA GLU A 323 -2.86 -28.60 16.41
C GLU A 323 -3.54 -27.53 15.57
N ALA A 324 -3.94 -27.90 14.34
CA ALA A 324 -4.92 -27.24 13.47
C ALA A 324 -5.35 -25.84 13.93
N LYS A 325 -4.43 -24.87 13.92
CA LYS A 325 -4.79 -23.47 14.16
C LYS A 325 -5.70 -23.06 13.01
N LYS A 326 -6.85 -22.45 13.37
CA LYS A 326 -7.93 -22.05 12.47
C LYS A 326 -7.37 -21.61 11.11
N ARG A 327 -7.86 -22.25 10.04
CA ARG A 327 -7.66 -21.80 8.66
C ARG A 327 -7.83 -20.29 8.59
N GLY A 328 -6.81 -19.62 8.04
CA GLY A 328 -6.73 -18.18 7.98
C GLY A 328 -7.89 -17.64 7.14
N ARG A 329 -8.24 -16.38 7.37
CA ARG A 329 -9.21 -15.69 6.51
C ARG A 329 -8.46 -14.96 5.42
N SER A 330 -8.75 -15.27 4.16
CA SER A 330 -8.20 -14.53 3.03
C SER A 330 -9.11 -13.33 2.69
N LEU A 331 -8.53 -12.29 2.09
CA LEU A 331 -9.25 -11.06 1.79
C LEU A 331 -9.23 -10.80 0.28
N HIS A 332 -10.39 -10.90 -0.36
CA HIS A 332 -10.57 -10.47 -1.75
C HIS A 332 -10.95 -9.00 -1.76
N THR A 333 -10.13 -8.19 -2.43
CA THR A 333 -10.28 -6.74 -2.51
C THR A 333 -10.43 -6.27 -3.95
N TRP A 334 -11.10 -5.14 -4.11
CA TRP A 334 -11.22 -4.41 -5.36
C TRP A 334 -11.11 -2.90 -5.11
N VAL A 335 -10.11 -2.26 -5.71
CA VAL A 335 -9.90 -0.80 -5.64
C VAL A 335 -10.98 -0.08 -6.45
N LEU A 336 -11.96 0.51 -5.76
CA LEU A 336 -13.01 1.32 -6.37
C LEU A 336 -12.54 2.74 -6.68
N ASN A 337 -11.77 3.33 -5.76
CA ASN A 337 -11.15 4.63 -5.98
C ASN A 337 -9.75 4.67 -5.35
N SER A 338 -8.74 4.93 -6.19
CA SER A 338 -7.33 4.95 -5.80
C SER A 338 -6.89 6.24 -5.10
N THR A 339 -7.69 7.30 -5.20
CA THR A 339 -7.31 8.62 -4.66
C THR A 339 -8.55 9.33 -4.15
N ILE A 340 -8.79 9.20 -2.84
CA ILE A 340 -9.75 10.02 -2.11
C ILE A 340 -9.07 10.72 -0.94
N SER A 341 -9.72 11.74 -0.41
CA SER A 341 -9.45 12.21 0.94
C SER A 341 -10.78 12.42 1.65
N TYR A 342 -10.88 12.05 2.92
CA TYR A 342 -12.14 12.14 3.64
C TYR A 342 -11.98 12.83 4.99
N THR A 343 -13.11 13.29 5.50
CA THR A 343 -13.31 13.74 6.88
C THR A 343 -14.64 13.21 7.40
N SER A 344 -14.76 12.99 8.70
CA SER A 344 -15.99 12.53 9.32
C SER A 344 -16.09 12.95 10.78
N THR A 345 -17.30 13.21 11.24
CA THR A 345 -17.59 13.44 12.67
C THR A 345 -17.61 12.14 13.48
N ARG A 346 -17.62 10.97 12.84
CA ARG A 346 -17.54 9.64 13.50
C ARG A 346 -16.14 9.02 13.46
N GLY A 347 -15.22 9.65 12.75
CA GLY A 347 -13.86 9.17 12.55
C GLY A 347 -12.90 10.34 12.52
N ASN A 348 -12.10 10.45 11.47
CA ASN A 348 -11.09 11.48 11.35
C ASN A 348 -11.73 12.83 10.99
N THR A 349 -11.66 13.79 11.90
CA THR A 349 -12.13 15.16 11.65
C THR A 349 -11.19 15.96 10.76
N THR A 350 -9.94 15.51 10.60
CA THR A 350 -8.93 16.10 9.73
C THR A 350 -8.83 15.35 8.40
N LYS A 351 -8.49 16.08 7.33
CA LYS A 351 -8.30 15.52 5.99
C LYS A 351 -7.36 14.30 6.03
N THR A 352 -7.90 13.14 5.67
CA THR A 352 -7.13 11.88 5.64
C THR A 352 -7.13 11.32 4.22
N PRO A 353 -5.96 11.14 3.57
CA PRO A 353 -5.87 10.50 2.27
C PRO A 353 -6.14 8.99 2.40
N ALA A 354 -6.89 8.42 1.48
CA ALA A 354 -7.24 7.00 1.50
C ALA A 354 -7.48 6.44 0.09
N ILE A 355 -7.57 5.12 0.02
CA ILE A 355 -8.19 4.39 -1.08
C ILE A 355 -9.56 3.87 -0.62
N LYS A 356 -10.54 3.88 -1.53
CA LYS A 356 -11.84 3.25 -1.29
C LYS A 356 -11.80 1.84 -1.86
N LEU A 357 -11.93 0.86 -0.96
CA LEU A 357 -11.89 -0.57 -1.28
C LEU A 357 -13.27 -1.18 -1.18
N LEU A 358 -13.58 -2.07 -2.12
CA LEU A 358 -14.58 -3.10 -1.95
C LEU A 358 -13.85 -4.34 -1.42
N PHE A 359 -14.39 -5.01 -0.40
CA PHE A 359 -13.74 -6.18 0.17
C PHE A 359 -14.72 -7.28 0.57
N LYS A 360 -14.23 -8.52 0.54
CA LYS A 360 -14.87 -9.72 1.03
C LYS A 360 -13.85 -10.56 1.78
N VAL A 361 -14.23 -10.98 2.97
CA VAL A 361 -13.51 -12.00 3.72
C VAL A 361 -13.98 -13.35 3.17
N ILE A 362 -13.05 -14.15 2.65
CA ILE A 362 -13.33 -15.41 1.96
C ILE A 362 -12.59 -16.57 2.63
N SER A 363 -13.02 -17.80 2.34
CA SER A 363 -12.34 -19.00 2.86
C SER A 363 -11.07 -19.31 2.05
N ASP A 364 -10.20 -20.13 2.61
CA ASP A 364 -8.99 -20.59 1.91
C ASP A 364 -9.35 -21.38 0.64
N GLU A 365 -10.41 -22.18 0.65
CA GLU A 365 -10.85 -22.92 -0.54
C GLU A 365 -11.29 -21.99 -1.67
N GLU A 366 -11.96 -20.89 -1.33
CA GLU A 366 -12.34 -19.87 -2.31
C GLU A 366 -11.11 -19.12 -2.84
N ALA A 367 -10.14 -18.85 -1.98
CA ALA A 367 -8.88 -18.21 -2.34
C ALA A 367 -8.04 -19.09 -3.28
N ASP A 368 -7.86 -20.37 -2.95
CA ASP A 368 -7.12 -21.34 -3.75
C ASP A 368 -7.75 -21.48 -5.14
N LYS A 369 -9.07 -21.59 -5.21
CA LYS A 369 -9.81 -21.64 -6.48
C LYS A 369 -9.59 -20.39 -7.35
N MET A 370 -9.44 -19.22 -6.72
CA MET A 370 -9.14 -17.98 -7.43
C MET A 370 -7.70 -17.93 -7.94
N LEU A 371 -6.74 -18.52 -7.23
CA LEU A 371 -5.34 -18.62 -7.63
C LEU A 371 -5.12 -19.66 -8.74
N GLU A 372 -5.84 -20.78 -8.70
CA GLU A 372 -5.78 -21.85 -9.72
C GLU A 372 -6.48 -21.48 -11.04
N SER A 373 -7.29 -20.42 -11.04
CA SER A 373 -8.02 -20.00 -12.24
C SER A 373 -7.08 -19.39 -13.29
N PHE A 374 -6.95 -20.06 -14.44
CA PHE A 374 -6.18 -19.57 -15.60
C PHE A 374 -6.62 -18.20 -16.16
N SER A 375 -7.83 -17.74 -15.82
CA SER A 375 -8.37 -16.43 -16.23
C SER A 375 -8.46 -15.44 -15.07
N SER A 376 -7.73 -15.68 -13.97
CA SER A 376 -7.81 -14.83 -12.78
C SER A 376 -7.27 -13.43 -13.08
N ASP A 377 -8.11 -12.42 -12.90
CA ASP A 377 -7.72 -11.01 -12.95
C ASP A 377 -7.22 -10.50 -11.60
N VAL A 378 -6.78 -11.40 -10.70
CA VAL A 378 -6.51 -11.09 -9.30
C VAL A 378 -5.02 -11.15 -9.02
N GLN A 379 -4.50 -10.12 -8.36
CA GLN A 379 -3.10 -10.06 -7.93
C GLN A 379 -2.94 -10.67 -6.53
N ASP A 380 -1.93 -11.51 -6.33
CA ASP A 380 -1.62 -12.10 -5.02
C ASP A 380 -0.75 -11.15 -4.17
N VAL A 381 -1.09 -11.05 -2.89
CA VAL A 381 -0.34 -10.29 -1.89
C VAL A 381 -0.34 -11.09 -0.59
N SER A 382 0.84 -11.43 -0.08
CA SER A 382 0.93 -12.14 1.20
C SER A 382 1.19 -11.18 2.36
N LEU A 383 0.50 -11.40 3.49
CA LEU A 383 0.71 -10.68 4.74
C LEU A 383 0.93 -11.66 5.90
N PRO A 384 1.65 -11.25 6.96
CA PRO A 384 1.57 -11.94 8.24
C PRO A 384 0.11 -12.03 8.71
N GLU A 385 -0.26 -13.17 9.31
CA GLU A 385 -1.63 -13.44 9.77
C GLU A 385 -2.16 -12.33 10.70
N ASP A 386 -1.34 -11.89 11.67
CA ASP A 386 -1.64 -10.80 12.59
C ASP A 386 -1.87 -9.46 11.87
N ALA A 387 -1.11 -9.19 10.81
CA ALA A 387 -1.28 -7.99 10.01
C ALA A 387 -2.54 -8.06 9.13
N LEU A 388 -2.90 -9.24 8.62
CA LEU A 388 -4.12 -9.45 7.84
C LEU A 388 -5.38 -9.27 8.70
N GLU A 389 -5.40 -9.86 9.89
CA GLU A 389 -6.48 -9.64 10.87
C GLU A 389 -6.63 -8.15 11.21
N TYR A 390 -5.52 -7.47 11.49
CA TYR A 390 -5.53 -6.03 11.75
C TYR A 390 -6.08 -5.21 10.57
N VAL A 391 -5.75 -5.59 9.33
CA VAL A 391 -6.28 -4.94 8.13
C VAL A 391 -7.79 -5.15 8.00
N VAL A 392 -8.28 -6.37 8.20
CA VAL A 392 -9.73 -6.66 8.16
C VAL A 392 -10.46 -5.82 9.20
N ASP A 393 -10.00 -5.80 10.44
CA ASP A 393 -10.58 -5.00 11.51
C ASP A 393 -10.55 -3.50 11.20
N ALA A 394 -9.49 -3.00 10.55
CA ALA A 394 -9.40 -1.61 10.13
C ALA A 394 -10.43 -1.27 9.03
N LEU A 395 -10.63 -2.16 8.06
CA LEU A 395 -11.63 -1.98 6.99
C LEU A 395 -13.07 -2.05 7.53
N GLU A 396 -13.35 -2.96 8.47
CA GLU A 396 -14.65 -3.04 9.12
C GLU A 396 -14.93 -1.81 10.01
N ARG A 397 -13.91 -1.28 10.69
CA ARG A 397 -14.04 -0.02 11.43
C ARG A 397 -14.29 1.16 10.49
N SER A 398 -13.58 1.24 9.37
CA SER A 398 -13.76 2.35 8.42
C SER A 398 -15.09 2.27 7.68
N ASN A 399 -15.64 1.07 7.44
CA ASN A 399 -17.01 0.90 6.96
C ASN A 399 -18.05 1.59 7.86
N LYS A 400 -17.86 1.54 9.19
CA LYS A 400 -18.78 2.18 10.15
C LYS A 400 -18.74 3.70 10.10
N ILE A 401 -17.67 4.30 9.55
CA ILE A 401 -17.53 5.75 9.34
C ILE A 401 -18.40 6.20 8.15
N LEU A 402 -18.57 5.33 7.15
CA LEU A 402 -19.37 5.62 5.96
C LEU A 402 -20.86 5.76 6.30
N PRO A 403 -21.61 6.59 5.54
CA PRO A 403 -23.06 6.61 5.58
C PRO A 403 -23.63 5.20 5.38
N ALA A 404 -24.70 4.83 6.09
CA ALA A 404 -25.20 3.45 6.08
C ALA A 404 -25.53 2.92 4.67
N SER A 405 -26.06 3.77 3.79
CA SER A 405 -26.35 3.43 2.39
C SER A 405 -25.12 3.10 1.54
N ASP A 406 -23.95 3.55 1.97
CA ASP A 406 -22.71 3.49 1.20
C ASP A 406 -21.79 2.38 1.75
N ARG A 407 -22.23 1.64 2.77
CA ARG A 407 -21.47 0.55 3.41
C ARG A 407 -21.41 -0.73 2.58
N ASN A 408 -22.34 -0.90 1.64
CA ASN A 408 -22.43 -2.05 0.76
C ASN A 408 -22.61 -1.61 -0.69
N PHE A 409 -21.94 -2.29 -1.61
CA PHE A 409 -22.06 -2.04 -3.04
C PHE A 409 -22.07 -3.37 -3.79
N GLN A 410 -23.21 -3.72 -4.41
CA GLN A 410 -23.35 -4.95 -5.22
C GLN A 410 -22.85 -6.24 -4.52
N GLY A 411 -23.19 -6.40 -3.23
CA GLY A 411 -22.77 -7.56 -2.43
C GLY A 411 -21.32 -7.51 -1.93
N TRP A 412 -20.63 -6.38 -2.09
CA TRP A 412 -19.33 -6.11 -1.48
C TRP A 412 -19.46 -5.17 -0.30
N THR A 413 -18.63 -5.36 0.72
CA THR A 413 -18.47 -4.40 1.82
C THR A 413 -17.54 -3.28 1.38
N VAL A 414 -17.85 -2.03 1.72
CA VAL A 414 -17.02 -0.87 1.37
C VAL A 414 -16.15 -0.46 2.56
N GLY A 415 -14.83 -0.34 2.36
CA GLY A 415 -13.88 0.12 3.37
C GLY A 415 -13.05 1.29 2.86
N LEU A 416 -12.56 2.10 3.80
CA LEU A 416 -11.50 3.08 3.56
C LEU A 416 -10.18 2.49 4.08
N SER A 417 -9.15 2.49 3.23
CA SER A 417 -7.79 2.13 3.62
C SER A 417 -6.93 3.38 3.54
N ASP A 418 -6.49 3.87 4.69
CA ASP A 418 -5.73 5.11 4.81
C ASP A 418 -4.39 4.97 4.06
N ARG A 419 -4.01 6.04 3.36
CA ARG A 419 -2.73 6.12 2.66
C ARG A 419 -1.67 6.71 3.58
N TRP A 420 -0.42 6.37 3.31
CA TRP A 420 0.70 7.08 3.90
C TRP A 420 0.68 8.54 3.44
N GLY A 421 0.84 9.44 4.40
CA GLY A 421 1.18 10.83 4.15
C GLY A 421 2.40 11.15 4.98
N SER A 422 3.48 11.61 4.35
CA SER A 422 4.57 12.24 5.09
C SER A 422 3.99 13.47 5.80
N GLY A 423 3.80 13.35 7.11
CA GLY A 423 3.42 14.48 7.96
C GLY A 423 4.50 15.55 7.98
#